data_AF-A0A7S2TZ62-F1
#
_entry.id   AF-A0A7S2TZ62-F1
#
_cell.length_a   1.000
_cell.length_b   1.000
_cell.length_c   1.000
_cell.angle_alpha   90.00
_cell.angle_beta   90.00
_cell.angle_gamma   90.00
#
_symmetry.space_group_name_H-M   'P 1'
#
loop_
_entity.id
_entity.type
_entity.pdbx_description
1 polymer ?
#
loop_
_entity_poly.entity_id
_entity_poly.type
_entity_poly.pdbx_seq_one_letter_code
_entity_poly.pdbx_strand_id
1 'polypeptide(L)'
;FVVGADTAIRVVNPFYYGNSKWNMYNALSELSSSGVKFVVGARVKKDGSVETVASIYDFMKSLDIAIYEGLRAMFVEIPESDFRVDLSSTQLRAEAAKKASAAEQPS
;
A
#
# COMPACT_ATOMS: atom_id res chain seq x y z
N PHE A 1 6.58 -2.72 6.70
CA PHE A 1 6.15 -1.40 6.19
C PHE A 1 4.66 -1.42 5.93
N VAL A 2 3.94 -0.34 6.25
CA VAL A 2 2.53 -0.16 5.84
C VAL A 2 2.51 0.81 4.66
N VAL A 3 1.88 0.42 3.55
CA VAL A 3 1.90 1.18 2.30
C VAL A 3 0.55 1.12 1.60
N GLY A 4 0.24 2.11 0.76
CA GLY A 4 -0.89 2.03 -0.17
C GLY A 4 -0.57 1.18 -1.40
N ALA A 5 -1.62 0.72 -2.09
CA ALA A 5 -1.50 -0.09 -3.30
C ALA A 5 -0.56 0.51 -4.38
N ASP A 6 -0.62 1.82 -4.65
CA ASP A 6 0.27 2.44 -5.65
C ASP A 6 1.75 2.32 -5.28
N THR A 7 2.07 2.51 -3.99
CA THR A 7 3.45 2.40 -3.51
C THR A 7 3.92 0.96 -3.63
N ALA A 8 3.04 -0.02 -3.34
CA ALA A 8 3.37 -1.43 -3.50
C ALA A 8 3.60 -1.81 -4.98
N ILE A 9 2.83 -1.24 -5.92
CA ILE A 9 3.09 -1.39 -7.37
C ILE A 9 4.46 -0.83 -7.76
N ARG A 10 4.85 0.32 -7.20
CA ARG A 10 6.17 0.91 -7.48
C ARG A 10 7.32 0.02 -6.98
N VAL A 11 7.16 -0.63 -5.83
CA VAL A 11 8.14 -1.58 -5.27
C VAL A 11 8.42 -2.73 -6.24
N VAL A 12 7.44 -3.16 -7.03
CA VAL A 12 7.59 -4.24 -8.02
C VAL A 12 7.74 -3.73 -9.45
N ASN A 13 8.07 -2.45 -9.65
CA ASN A 13 8.19 -1.85 -10.97
C ASN A 13 9.67 -1.62 -11.37
N PRO A 14 10.16 -2.30 -12.43
CA PRO A 14 11.54 -2.19 -12.90
C PRO A 14 12.01 -0.77 -13.21
N PHE A 15 11.09 0.15 -13.52
CA PHE A 15 11.40 1.56 -13.74
C PHE A 15 12.22 2.17 -12.60
N TYR A 16 11.93 1.78 -11.35
CA TYR A 16 12.64 2.26 -10.15
C TYR A 16 13.98 1.55 -9.88
N TYR A 17 14.34 0.57 -10.72
CA TYR A 17 15.55 -0.25 -10.59
C TYR A 17 16.45 -0.11 -11.82
N GLY A 18 16.45 1.08 -12.44
CA GLY A 18 17.21 1.35 -13.67
C GLY A 18 16.62 0.64 -14.89
N ASN A 19 15.30 0.47 -14.93
CA ASN A 19 14.59 -0.31 -15.95
C ASN A 19 15.02 -1.79 -16.04
N SER A 20 15.60 -2.35 -14.97
CA SER A 20 16.09 -3.72 -14.93
C SER A 20 15.21 -4.62 -14.06
N LYS A 21 14.54 -5.59 -14.69
CA LYS A 21 13.81 -6.65 -13.98
C LYS A 21 14.72 -7.44 -13.04
N TRP A 22 15.97 -7.67 -13.45
CA TRP A 22 16.97 -8.38 -12.65
C TRP A 22 17.32 -7.64 -11.35
N ASN A 23 17.59 -6.33 -11.45
CA ASN A 23 17.92 -5.52 -10.28
C ASN A 23 16.75 -5.45 -9.30
N MET A 24 15.53 -5.28 -9.82
CA MET A 24 14.31 -5.33 -9.02
C MET A 24 14.15 -6.68 -8.34
N TYR A 25 14.31 -7.79 -9.07
CA TYR A 25 14.15 -9.13 -8.52
C TYR A 25 15.18 -9.42 -7.41
N ASN A 26 16.44 -9.02 -7.60
CA ASN A 26 17.48 -9.19 -6.57
C ASN A 26 17.16 -8.38 -5.31
N ALA A 27 16.74 -7.11 -5.47
CA ALA A 27 16.35 -6.28 -4.33
C ALA A 27 15.16 -6.88 -3.58
N LEU A 28 14.13 -7.35 -4.29
CA LEU A 28 12.99 -8.03 -3.67
C LEU A 28 13.40 -9.33 -2.97
N SER A 29 14.35 -10.08 -3.55
CA SER A 29 14.85 -11.32 -2.95
C SER A 29 15.63 -11.08 -1.65
N GLU A 30 16.43 -10.02 -1.59
CA GLU A 30 17.14 -9.59 -0.39
C GLU A 30 16.16 -9.13 0.71
N LEU A 31 15.15 -8.34 0.34
CA LEU A 31 14.09 -7.93 1.26
C LEU A 31 13.27 -9.13 1.76
N SER A 32 12.97 -10.09 0.89
CA SER A 32 12.29 -11.34 1.26
C SER A 32 13.10 -12.12 2.28
N SER A 33 14.41 -12.27 2.03
CA SER A 33 15.33 -13.04 2.89
C SER A 33 15.59 -12.39 4.24
N SER A 34 15.47 -11.06 4.33
CA SER A 34 15.52 -10.31 5.60
C SER A 34 14.18 -10.28 6.35
N GLY A 35 13.15 -10.95 5.82
CA GLY A 35 11.84 -11.05 6.46
C GLY A 35 10.97 -9.80 6.32
N VAL A 36 11.32 -8.88 5.41
CA VAL A 36 10.55 -7.64 5.20
C VAL A 36 9.15 -7.97 4.67
N LYS A 37 8.16 -7.33 5.27
CA LYS A 37 6.75 -7.41 4.86
C LYS A 37 6.21 -6.02 4.52
N PHE A 38 5.43 -5.94 3.45
CA PHE A 38 4.60 -4.82 3.06
C PHE A 38 3.15 -5.16 3.37
N VAL A 39 2.58 -4.46 4.34
CA VAL A 39 1.17 -4.50 4.65
C VAL A 39 0.48 -3.46 3.75
N VAL A 40 -0.39 -3.91 2.86
CA VAL A 40 -0.90 -3.12 1.73
C VAL A 40 -2.37 -2.78 1.97
N GLY A 41 -2.65 -1.48 2.08
CA GLY A 41 -4.02 -0.96 2.05
C GLY A 41 -4.53 -0.87 0.62
N ALA A 42 -5.73 -1.42 0.37
CA ALA A 42 -6.40 -1.35 -0.91
C ALA A 42 -6.73 0.10 -1.32
N ARG A 43 -6.78 0.36 -2.63
CA ARG A 43 -7.15 1.68 -3.17
C ARG A 43 -8.28 1.59 -4.17
N VAL A 44 -9.33 2.36 -3.96
CA VAL A 44 -10.38 2.58 -4.96
C VAL A 44 -9.92 3.63 -5.96
N LYS A 45 -9.94 3.29 -7.25
CA LYS A 45 -9.67 4.20 -8.36
C LYS A 45 -10.90 5.01 -8.73
N LYS A 46 -10.71 6.06 -9.54
CA LYS A 46 -11.78 6.93 -10.02
C LYS A 46 -12.83 6.19 -10.86
N ASP A 47 -12.45 5.09 -11.51
CA ASP A 47 -13.33 4.23 -12.31
C ASP A 47 -14.07 3.17 -11.48
N GLY A 48 -13.89 3.16 -10.15
CA GLY A 48 -14.50 2.20 -9.24
C GLY A 48 -13.73 0.88 -9.11
N SER A 49 -12.66 0.66 -9.87
CA SER A 49 -11.79 -0.51 -9.68
C SER A 49 -11.00 -0.41 -8.37
N VAL A 50 -10.66 -1.56 -7.78
CA VAL A 50 -9.90 -1.62 -6.53
C VAL A 50 -8.52 -2.23 -6.80
N GLU A 51 -7.47 -1.50 -6.45
CA GLU A 51 -6.12 -2.05 -6.41
C GLU A 51 -5.88 -2.72 -5.07
N THR A 52 -5.45 -3.98 -5.13
CA THR A 52 -5.15 -4.81 -3.96
C THR A 52 -3.79 -5.49 -4.14
N VAL A 53 -3.44 -6.40 -3.22
CA VAL A 53 -2.26 -7.25 -3.39
C VAL A 53 -2.35 -8.09 -4.68
N ALA A 54 -3.56 -8.48 -5.11
CA ALA A 54 -3.74 -9.20 -6.37
C ALA A 54 -3.23 -8.39 -7.57
N SER A 55 -3.49 -7.08 -7.60
CA SER A 55 -3.03 -6.18 -8.66
C SER A 55 -1.50 -6.13 -8.75
N ILE A 56 -0.79 -6.26 -7.62
CA ILE A 56 0.69 -6.33 -7.57
C ILE A 56 1.17 -7.59 -8.30
N TYR A 57 0.56 -8.73 -8.00
CA TYR A 57 0.92 -9.99 -8.63
C TYR A 57 0.57 -10.01 -10.13
N ASP A 58 -0.56 -9.44 -10.51
CA ASP A 58 -0.95 -9.36 -11.92
C ASP A 58 0.00 -8.44 -12.71
N PHE A 59 0.44 -7.34 -12.10
CA PHE A 59 1.49 -6.50 -12.68
C PHE A 59 2.81 -7.27 -12.84
N MET A 60 3.25 -8.00 -11.82
CA MET A 60 4.46 -8.83 -11.92
C MET A 60 4.35 -9.93 -12.99
N LYS A 61 3.20 -10.59 -13.11
CA LYS A 61 2.95 -11.58 -14.18
C LYS A 61 2.99 -10.93 -15.57
N SER A 62 2.43 -9.72 -15.72
CA SER A 62 2.49 -8.98 -17.00
C SER A 62 3.92 -8.62 -17.43
N LEU A 63 4.87 -8.68 -16.49
CA LEU A 63 6.29 -8.51 -16.72
C LEU A 63 7.05 -9.84 -16.81
N ASP A 64 6.38 -10.98 -16.91
CA ASP A 64 6.98 -12.32 -16.93
C ASP A 64 7.88 -12.62 -15.72
N ILE A 65 7.56 -12.06 -14.54
CA ILE A 65 8.31 -12.29 -13.31
C ILE A 65 7.74 -13.51 -12.59
N ALA A 66 8.59 -14.48 -12.27
CA ALA A 66 8.23 -15.61 -11.44
C ALA A 66 7.97 -15.17 -9.99
N ILE A 67 6.79 -15.51 -9.45
CA ILE A 67 6.40 -15.20 -8.07
C ILE A 67 6.58 -16.47 -7.24
N TYR A 68 7.68 -16.56 -6.51
CA TYR A 68 7.93 -17.65 -5.56
C TYR A 68 7.30 -17.35 -4.18
N GLU A 69 7.26 -18.36 -3.31
CA GLU A 69 6.57 -18.28 -2.01
C GLU A 69 7.03 -17.12 -1.14
N GLY A 70 8.35 -16.93 -0.99
CA GLY A 70 8.91 -15.83 -0.21
C GLY A 70 8.49 -14.46 -0.74
N LEU A 71 8.42 -14.29 -2.07
CA LEU A 71 7.95 -13.08 -2.73
C LEU A 71 6.45 -12.85 -2.52
N ARG A 72 5.65 -13.92 -2.62
CA ARG A 72 4.21 -13.87 -2.31
C ARG A 72 4.00 -13.42 -0.86
N ALA A 73 4.70 -14.04 0.06
CA ALA A 73 4.60 -13.76 1.48
C ALA A 73 5.07 -12.35 1.87
N MET A 74 5.75 -11.59 1.00
CA MET A 74 6.14 -10.21 1.29
C MET A 74 4.96 -9.25 1.31
N PHE A 75 3.88 -9.52 0.59
CA PHE A 75 2.74 -8.61 0.47
C PHE A 75 1.55 -9.18 1.24
N VAL A 76 1.14 -8.48 2.29
CA VAL A 76 0.02 -8.84 3.15
C VAL A 76 -1.08 -7.83 2.93
N GLU A 77 -2.24 -8.29 2.49
CA GLU A 77 -3.39 -7.42 2.27
C GLU A 77 -4.02 -7.03 3.61
N ILE A 78 -4.41 -5.76 3.75
CA ILE A 78 -5.33 -5.36 4.81
C ILE A 78 -6.75 -5.54 4.26
N PRO A 79 -7.58 -6.42 4.86
CA PRO A 79 -8.96 -6.57 4.46
C PRO A 79 -9.70 -5.22 4.52
N GLU A 80 -10.58 -4.97 3.56
CA GLU A 80 -11.40 -3.75 3.57
C GLU A 80 -12.25 -3.64 4.84
N SER A 81 -12.68 -4.77 5.41
CA SER A 81 -13.39 -4.86 6.70
C SER A 81 -12.61 -4.24 7.87
N ASP A 82 -11.27 -4.26 7.80
CA ASP A 82 -10.37 -3.85 8.88
C ASP A 82 -9.82 -2.45 8.66
N PHE A 83 -9.93 -1.93 7.42
CA PHE A 83 -9.35 -0.64 7.01
C PHE A 83 -10.39 0.46 6.81
N ARG A 84 -11.69 0.12 6.74
CA ARG A 84 -12.74 1.11 6.45
C ARG A 84 -13.21 1.82 7.73
N VAL A 85 -12.47 2.85 8.12
CA VAL A 85 -13.00 3.90 9.00
C VAL A 85 -13.51 5.02 8.08
N ASP A 86 -14.82 5.21 8.05
CA ASP A 86 -15.50 6.19 7.20
C ASP A 86 -15.34 7.64 7.75
N LEU A 87 -14.09 8.06 7.96
CA LEU A 87 -13.73 9.39 8.43
C LEU A 87 -12.77 10.05 7.44
N SER A 88 -13.26 11.10 6.77
CA SER A 88 -12.39 11.96 5.97
C SER A 88 -11.49 12.81 6.86
N SER A 89 -10.27 13.13 6.40
CA SER A 89 -9.39 14.09 7.10
C SER A 89 -10.02 15.47 7.23
N THR A 90 -10.97 15.82 6.35
CA THR A 90 -11.74 17.06 6.43
C THR A 90 -12.70 17.04 7.61
N GLN A 91 -13.44 15.94 7.79
CA GLN A 91 -14.29 15.75 8.97
C GLN A 91 -13.46 15.75 10.25
N LEU A 92 -12.33 15.02 10.28
CA LEU A 92 -11.43 15.00 11.44
C LEU A 92 -10.91 16.39 11.82
N ARG A 93 -10.51 17.21 10.84
CA ARG A 93 -10.06 18.59 11.09
C ARG A 93 -11.20 19.49 11.55
N ALA A 94 -12.38 19.35 10.97
CA ALA A 94 -13.55 20.12 11.38
C ALA A 94 -13.95 19.81 12.84
N GLU A 95 -13.92 18.53 13.23
CA GLU A 95 -14.19 18.11 14.61
C GLU A 95 -13.11 18.58 15.60
N ALA A 96 -11.84 18.49 15.22
CA ALA A 96 -10.74 18.98 16.04
C ALA A 96 -10.83 20.50 16.27
N ALA A 97 -11.15 21.27 15.22
CA ALA A 97 -11.35 22.71 15.32
C ALA A 97 -12.55 23.07 16.21
N LYS A 98 -13.65 22.31 16.12
CA LYS A 98 -14.86 22.52 16.93
C LYS A 98 -14.63 22.18 18.41
N LYS A 99 -13.79 21.18 18.72
CA LYS A 99 -13.37 20.87 20.10
C LYS A 99 -12.45 21.95 20.68
N ALA A 100 -11.53 22.49 19.89
CA ALA A 100 -10.63 23.56 20.34
C ALA A 100 -11.40 24.84 20.71
N SER A 101 -12.37 25.26 19.88
CA SER A 101 -13.16 26.46 20.16
C SER A 101 -14.07 26.33 21.39
N ALA A 102 -14.49 25.11 21.74
CA ALA A 102 -15.33 24.84 22.91
C ALA A 102 -14.53 24.81 24.23
N ALA A 103 -13.22 24.56 24.17
CA ALA A 103 -12.34 24.56 25.34
C ALA A 103 -11.84 25.96 25.72
N GLU A 104 -11.95 26.94 24.82
CA GLU A 104 -11.37 28.27 24.96
C GLU A 104 -12.38 29.35 25.42
N GLN A 105 -13.61 28.95 25.78
CA GLN A 105 -14.56 29.81 26.50
C GLN A 105 -14.68 29.37 27.97
N PRO A 106 -13.78 29.81 28.88
CA PRO A 106 -14.06 29.80 30.30
C PRO A 106 -14.94 30.99 30.68
N SER A 107 -15.84 30.70 31.63
CA SER A 107 -16.83 31.57 32.29
C SER A 107 -16.31 32.88 32.83
#